data_AF-A0A380BEM3-F1
#
_entry.id   AF-A0A380BEM3-F1
#
_cell.length_a   1.000
_cell.length_b   1.000
_cell.length_c   1.000
_cell.angle_alpha   90.00
_cell.angle_beta   90.00
_cell.angle_gamma   90.00
#
_symmetry.space_group_name_H-M   'P 1'
#
loop_
_entity.id
_entity.type
_entity.pdbx_description
1 polymer ?
#
loop_
_entity_poly.entity_id
_entity_poly.type
_entity_poly.pdbx_seq_one_letter_code
_entity_poly.pdbx_strand_id
1 'polypeptide(L)'
;MEHSLPYDPVHKERFWRSAVADIRPETELFRELIPRLPIDTKQQLSSAGSCFAQHIGNWLEQHNYSYLRSELNPDVTSSFAFGNLYNARALLQWFIKGEQELAQYSIYFDEENQRYYDLLLPKSKEGYSSREALLEYRRKVVAETKRHIAASNSFIFTLGLIETWVDPNGVCYPSCPGVKLGEFDPDCYRLKVFDYEEVYIDLDRLLQQLKCINPKLKLILTVSPVPLTATATEEHVLVANGHSKSVLRAVAGSFCKDVADASYFPSYELITTSLPADFRFLDNRRTVSKEGVGYVMRHWSKALACEENLVANHLEADCDEELLDALQRTATGAKVTADTLTLIGDSHMGKLAKAFEHLGQAFCGGMVMNGSGFAQHKFVLSPESDIMVPLESADSRKLWQPILANLDALVKSEKLADSVVLTNIGLQTHQTVSMFIEWMRNSRAEKLKDIELSDYVDFFNEQMQEQMTIVFRLKEQGHRVVVISDTPFVEYFEESKSMAPFVLAYMDAMEYVWDQMGVEFLHAARHFNETITDPLAYASELVYADGQHDWFHGGAPYYDWLARQINALL
;
A
#
# COMPACT_ATOMS: atom_id res chain seq x y z
N MET A 1 3.01 -36.89 12.35
CA MET A 1 2.50 -35.64 12.94
C MET A 1 2.07 -34.79 11.76
N GLU A 2 0.77 -34.55 11.60
CA GLU A 2 0.29 -33.58 10.60
C GLU A 2 0.90 -32.23 10.93
N HIS A 3 1.61 -31.64 9.98
CA HIS A 3 2.13 -30.30 10.10
C HIS A 3 0.94 -29.33 9.95
N SER A 4 0.33 -28.92 11.07
CA SER A 4 -0.61 -27.81 11.07
C SER A 4 0.14 -26.54 10.68
N LEU A 5 -0.25 -25.91 9.57
CA LEU A 5 0.28 -24.60 9.19
C LEU A 5 -0.07 -23.57 10.29
N PRO A 6 0.80 -22.57 10.56
CA PRO A 6 0.55 -21.56 11.58
C PRO A 6 -0.63 -20.62 11.24
N TYR A 7 -1.12 -20.66 10.00
CA TYR A 7 -2.24 -19.86 9.49
C TYR A 7 -3.49 -20.73 9.36
N ASP A 8 -4.15 -20.99 10.48
CA ASP A 8 -5.39 -21.77 10.51
C ASP A 8 -6.59 -20.91 10.06
N PRO A 9 -7.26 -21.24 8.93
CA PRO A 9 -8.38 -20.47 8.39
C PRO A 9 -9.63 -20.45 9.29
N VAL A 10 -9.68 -21.26 10.36
CA VAL A 10 -10.73 -21.18 11.39
C VAL A 10 -10.67 -19.81 12.11
N HIS A 11 -9.48 -19.21 12.23
CA HIS A 11 -9.24 -17.93 12.88
C HIS A 11 -9.40 -16.74 11.92
N LYS A 12 -10.65 -16.44 11.53
CA LYS A 12 -10.98 -15.38 10.55
C LYS A 12 -10.46 -13.99 10.94
N GLU A 13 -10.29 -13.70 12.22
CA GLU A 13 -9.75 -12.46 12.77
C GLU A 13 -8.26 -12.24 12.42
N ARG A 14 -7.55 -13.29 11.98
CA ARG A 14 -6.12 -13.24 11.63
C ARG A 14 -5.84 -13.01 10.15
N PHE A 15 -6.89 -12.97 9.31
CA PHE A 15 -6.77 -12.77 7.86
C PHE A 15 -7.36 -11.43 7.46
N TRP A 16 -6.59 -10.62 6.72
CA TRP A 16 -6.99 -9.27 6.33
C TRP A 16 -8.36 -9.20 5.63
N ARG A 17 -8.64 -10.14 4.72
CA ARG A 17 -9.91 -10.17 3.98
C ARG A 17 -11.10 -10.21 4.94
N SER A 18 -11.15 -11.22 5.80
CA SER A 18 -12.27 -11.44 6.72
C SER A 18 -12.26 -10.51 7.94
N ALA A 19 -11.08 -10.06 8.38
CA ALA A 19 -10.94 -9.23 9.57
C ALA A 19 -11.05 -7.74 9.28
N VAL A 20 -10.76 -7.29 8.05
CA VAL A 20 -10.69 -5.85 7.70
C VAL A 20 -11.48 -5.51 6.45
N ALA A 21 -11.18 -6.16 5.32
CA ALA A 21 -11.77 -5.80 4.02
C ALA A 21 -13.29 -6.01 3.99
N ASP A 22 -13.75 -7.15 4.52
CA ASP A 22 -15.16 -7.55 4.53
C ASP A 22 -15.98 -6.79 5.60
N ILE A 23 -15.34 -6.10 6.54
CA ILE A 23 -16.01 -5.35 7.62
C ILE A 23 -16.44 -3.98 7.12
N ARG A 24 -17.70 -3.60 7.38
CA ARG A 24 -18.24 -2.25 7.12
C ARG A 24 -18.19 -1.42 8.41
N PRO A 25 -17.15 -0.60 8.65
CA PRO A 25 -16.94 0.08 9.93
C PRO A 25 -18.06 1.07 10.29
N GLU A 26 -18.85 1.52 9.32
CA GLU A 26 -20.04 2.36 9.52
C GLU A 26 -21.15 1.64 10.31
N THR A 27 -21.22 0.32 10.22
CA THR A 27 -22.31 -0.51 10.77
C THR A 27 -21.85 -1.70 11.60
N GLU A 28 -20.56 -2.06 11.52
CA GLU A 28 -19.99 -3.25 12.12
C GLU A 28 -18.73 -2.93 12.92
N LEU A 29 -18.52 -3.68 14.00
CA LEU A 29 -17.28 -3.64 14.79
C LEU A 29 -16.32 -4.72 14.31
N PHE A 30 -15.02 -4.43 14.38
CA PHE A 30 -13.97 -5.43 14.21
C PHE A 30 -14.08 -6.50 15.30
N ARG A 31 -14.19 -7.77 14.90
CA ARG A 31 -14.29 -8.90 15.83
C ARG A 31 -12.94 -9.19 16.46
N GLU A 32 -12.94 -9.41 17.78
CA GLU A 32 -11.74 -9.82 18.53
C GLU A 32 -10.53 -8.89 18.37
N LEU A 33 -10.76 -7.63 18.00
CA LEU A 33 -9.71 -6.63 17.78
C LEU A 33 -8.83 -6.42 19.03
N ILE A 34 -9.43 -6.57 20.20
CA ILE A 34 -8.75 -6.57 21.48
C ILE A 34 -9.23 -7.74 22.34
N PRO A 35 -8.36 -8.31 23.19
CA PRO A 35 -8.83 -9.09 24.32
C PRO A 35 -9.70 -8.21 25.21
N ARG A 36 -10.72 -8.78 25.86
CA ARG A 36 -11.58 -8.04 26.78
C ARG A 36 -10.71 -7.32 27.82
N LEU A 37 -10.78 -5.99 27.84
CA LEU A 37 -10.14 -5.20 28.87
C LEU A 37 -10.72 -5.58 30.24
N PRO A 38 -9.92 -5.61 31.30
CA PRO A 38 -10.36 -6.02 32.63
C PRO A 38 -11.14 -4.91 33.35
N ILE A 39 -12.06 -4.23 32.64
CA ILE A 39 -12.87 -3.12 33.14
C ILE A 39 -14.35 -3.54 33.21
N ASP A 40 -15.03 -3.12 34.28
CA ASP A 40 -16.49 -3.12 34.38
C ASP A 40 -16.99 -1.80 35.01
N THR A 41 -18.32 -1.62 35.08
CA THR A 41 -18.93 -0.37 35.57
C THR A 41 -18.73 -0.11 37.08
N LYS A 42 -18.35 -1.13 37.86
CA LYS A 42 -18.09 -1.03 39.30
C LYS A 42 -16.66 -0.61 39.61
N GLN A 43 -15.75 -0.74 38.65
CA GLN A 43 -14.36 -0.32 38.80
C GLN A 43 -14.22 1.19 38.69
N GLN A 44 -13.37 1.77 39.54
CA GLN A 44 -13.00 3.17 39.47
C GLN A 44 -11.96 3.38 38.37
N LEU A 45 -12.25 4.29 37.44
CA LEU A 45 -11.44 4.55 36.26
C LEU A 45 -10.91 5.97 36.30
N SER A 46 -9.63 6.12 35.98
CA SER A 46 -9.05 7.44 35.68
C SER A 46 -8.50 7.48 34.26
N SER A 47 -8.46 8.67 33.67
CA SER A 47 -7.84 8.88 32.37
C SER A 47 -7.05 10.18 32.28
N ALA A 48 -5.97 10.15 31.51
CA ALA A 48 -5.19 11.33 31.14
C ALA A 48 -4.54 11.12 29.77
N GLY A 49 -4.05 12.20 29.16
CA GLY A 49 -3.36 12.11 27.88
C GLY A 49 -3.64 13.29 26.97
N SER A 50 -3.58 13.05 25.65
CA SER A 50 -4.02 14.00 24.62
C SER A 50 -5.51 14.38 24.76
N CYS A 51 -5.99 15.33 23.93
CA CYS A 51 -7.42 15.67 23.83
C CYS A 51 -8.34 14.45 23.72
N PHE A 52 -7.89 13.38 23.05
CA PHE A 52 -8.68 12.17 22.85
C PHE A 52 -9.02 11.43 24.15
N ALA A 53 -8.23 11.61 25.23
CA ALA A 53 -8.58 11.09 26.55
C ALA A 53 -9.92 11.65 27.08
N GLN A 54 -10.26 12.89 26.74
CA GLN A 54 -11.54 13.50 27.15
C GLN A 54 -12.74 12.83 26.47
N HIS A 55 -12.60 12.38 25.22
CA HIS A 55 -13.65 11.59 24.55
C HIS A 55 -13.88 10.25 25.26
N ILE A 56 -12.81 9.59 25.72
CA ILE A 56 -12.91 8.36 26.51
C ILE A 56 -13.61 8.64 27.84
N GLY A 57 -13.18 9.66 28.59
CA GLY A 57 -13.81 10.04 29.85
C GLY A 57 -15.30 10.38 29.70
N ASN A 58 -15.66 11.16 28.68
CA ASN A 58 -17.05 11.48 28.36
C ASN A 58 -17.88 10.23 28.07
N TRP A 59 -17.34 9.32 27.26
CA TRP A 59 -18.02 8.07 26.92
C TRP A 59 -18.24 7.22 28.18
N LEU A 60 -17.23 7.11 29.06
CA LEU A 60 -17.34 6.35 30.32
C LEU A 60 -18.43 6.93 31.24
N GLU A 61 -18.47 8.24 31.44
CA GLU A 61 -19.51 8.90 32.25
C GLU A 61 -20.91 8.66 31.66
N GLN A 62 -21.08 8.87 30.34
CA GLN A 62 -22.36 8.67 29.65
C GLN A 62 -22.89 7.23 29.75
N HIS A 63 -22.00 6.25 29.92
CA HIS A 63 -22.34 4.83 30.02
C HIS A 63 -22.30 4.30 31.46
N ASN A 64 -22.35 5.18 32.46
CA ASN A 64 -22.42 4.85 33.89
C ASN A 64 -21.21 4.03 34.42
N TYR A 65 -20.03 4.21 33.83
CA TYR A 65 -18.79 3.74 34.46
C TYR A 65 -18.41 4.68 35.61
N SER A 66 -17.79 4.12 36.65
CA SER A 66 -17.33 4.90 37.81
C SER A 66 -16.06 5.70 37.45
N TYR A 67 -16.21 6.79 36.71
CA TYR A 67 -15.12 7.66 36.28
C TYR A 67 -14.75 8.70 37.36
N LEU A 68 -13.47 8.77 37.71
CA LEU A 68 -12.94 9.73 38.68
C LEU A 68 -12.66 11.05 37.97
N ARG A 69 -13.65 11.95 37.92
CA ARG A 69 -13.52 13.31 37.37
C ARG A 69 -12.83 14.24 38.36
N SER A 70 -11.99 15.13 37.85
CA SER A 70 -11.35 16.19 38.63
C SER A 70 -12.40 17.14 39.24
N GLU A 71 -12.25 17.41 40.53
CA GLU A 71 -13.02 18.40 41.29
C GLU A 71 -12.46 19.82 41.06
N LEU A 72 -11.18 19.92 40.68
CA LEU A 72 -10.47 21.18 40.43
C LEU A 72 -10.72 21.77 39.04
N ASN A 73 -11.24 20.97 38.12
CA ASN A 73 -11.60 21.40 36.76
C ASN A 73 -12.91 20.75 36.29
N PRO A 74 -14.06 21.11 36.90
CA PRO A 74 -15.33 20.44 36.66
C PRO A 74 -15.86 20.67 35.24
N ASP A 75 -15.43 21.71 34.54
CA ASP A 75 -15.93 22.04 33.19
C ASP A 75 -15.43 21.08 32.11
N VAL A 76 -14.39 20.30 32.41
CA VAL A 76 -13.77 19.37 31.47
C VAL A 76 -13.79 17.96 32.05
N THR A 77 -14.15 16.99 31.21
CA THR A 77 -14.11 15.58 31.60
C THR A 77 -12.69 15.05 31.55
N SER A 78 -11.96 15.26 32.65
CA SER A 78 -10.57 14.80 32.86
C SER A 78 -10.39 14.33 34.29
N SER A 79 -9.60 13.28 34.52
CA SER A 79 -9.36 12.81 35.89
C SER A 79 -8.39 13.67 36.67
N PHE A 80 -7.53 14.43 36.00
CA PHE A 80 -6.55 15.31 36.65
C PHE A 80 -6.61 16.71 36.04
N ALA A 81 -6.45 17.72 36.87
CA ALA A 81 -6.46 19.13 36.44
C ALA A 81 -5.17 19.61 35.72
N PHE A 82 -4.36 18.70 35.17
CA PHE A 82 -3.18 19.05 34.37
C PHE A 82 -3.53 19.62 32.98
N GLY A 83 -4.72 19.34 32.48
CA GLY A 83 -5.04 19.55 31.06
C GLY A 83 -4.49 18.41 30.19
N ASN A 84 -4.05 18.74 28.97
CA ASN A 84 -3.58 17.72 28.04
C ASN A 84 -2.12 17.36 28.34
N LEU A 85 -1.85 16.05 28.41
CA LEU A 85 -0.54 15.46 28.65
C LEU A 85 -0.17 14.60 27.45
N TYR A 86 0.57 15.13 26.49
CA TYR A 86 0.80 14.43 25.22
C TYR A 86 1.86 13.34 25.28
N ASN A 87 2.78 13.39 26.25
CA ASN A 87 3.86 12.41 26.44
C ASN A 87 3.95 11.99 27.91
N ALA A 88 4.55 10.82 28.17
CA ALA A 88 4.67 10.28 29.52
C ALA A 88 5.52 11.17 30.45
N ARG A 89 6.57 11.83 29.91
CA ARG A 89 7.43 12.72 30.70
C ARG A 89 6.66 13.87 31.34
N ALA A 90 5.71 14.45 30.62
CA ALA A 90 4.87 15.54 31.11
C ALA A 90 4.05 15.17 32.36
N LEU A 91 3.68 13.89 32.51
CA LEU A 91 3.04 13.40 33.74
C LEU A 91 4.08 12.98 34.78
N LEU A 92 5.10 12.23 34.36
CA LEU A 92 6.14 11.70 35.24
C LEU A 92 6.82 12.78 36.08
N GLN A 93 7.12 13.94 35.48
CA GLN A 93 7.84 15.04 36.15
C GLN A 93 7.15 15.51 37.44
N TRP A 94 5.82 15.41 37.55
CA TRP A 94 5.07 15.79 38.75
C TRP A 94 5.29 14.85 39.93
N PHE A 95 5.85 13.67 39.70
CA PHE A 95 6.17 12.69 40.73
C PHE A 95 7.66 12.66 41.10
N ILE A 96 8.54 13.04 40.17
CA ILE A 96 9.99 12.88 40.34
C ILE A 96 10.75 14.19 40.53
N LYS A 97 10.16 15.35 40.21
CA LYS A 97 10.80 16.66 40.36
C LYS A 97 10.26 17.41 41.57
N GLY A 98 11.11 18.23 42.19
CA GLY A 98 10.72 19.10 43.31
C GLY A 98 9.91 20.32 42.84
N GLU A 99 9.11 20.91 43.74
CA GLU A 99 8.29 22.09 43.43
C GLU A 99 9.15 23.28 42.94
N GLN A 100 10.32 23.50 43.55
CA GLN A 100 11.24 24.56 43.14
C GLN A 100 11.80 24.34 41.73
N GLU A 101 12.18 23.11 41.41
CA GLU A 101 12.69 22.73 40.10
C GLU A 101 11.63 22.92 39.01
N LEU A 102 10.40 22.46 39.28
CA LEU A 102 9.26 22.68 38.39
C LEU A 102 8.98 24.17 38.23
N ALA A 103 9.06 24.98 39.28
CA ALA A 103 8.64 26.38 39.30
C ALA A 103 9.66 27.38 38.73
N GLN A 104 10.91 26.97 38.47
CA GLN A 104 11.98 27.89 38.11
C GLN A 104 11.71 28.63 36.79
N TYR A 105 11.29 27.90 35.75
CA TYR A 105 11.04 28.46 34.41
C TYR A 105 9.57 28.39 33.99
N SER A 106 8.69 27.76 34.76
CA SER A 106 7.29 27.54 34.34
C SER A 106 6.30 28.58 34.85
N ILE A 107 6.75 29.57 35.62
CA ILE A 107 5.89 30.63 36.13
C ILE A 107 6.18 31.89 35.33
N TYR A 108 5.18 32.33 34.57
CA TYR A 108 5.21 33.58 33.83
C TYR A 108 4.46 34.66 34.62
N PHE A 109 5.01 35.86 34.71
CA PHE A 109 4.31 37.02 35.27
C PHE A 109 3.95 37.97 34.13
N ASP A 110 2.66 38.23 33.97
CA ASP A 110 2.14 39.16 32.98
C ASP A 110 2.02 40.54 33.60
N GLU A 111 2.83 41.48 33.11
CA GLU A 111 2.86 42.86 33.61
C GLU A 111 1.59 43.64 33.27
N GLU A 112 0.89 43.33 32.18
CA GLU A 112 -0.32 44.04 31.78
C GLU A 112 -1.50 43.66 32.69
N ASN A 113 -1.68 42.36 32.92
CA ASN A 113 -2.78 41.85 33.73
C ASN A 113 -2.45 41.78 35.23
N GLN A 114 -1.18 41.97 35.61
CA GLN A 114 -0.68 41.82 36.99
C GLN A 114 -1.04 40.45 37.57
N ARG A 115 -0.87 39.39 36.77
CA ARG A 115 -1.22 38.01 37.11
C ARG A 115 -0.07 37.06 36.84
N TYR A 116 -0.03 35.98 37.62
CA TYR A 116 0.90 34.87 37.43
C TYR A 116 0.23 33.77 36.62
N TYR A 117 0.94 33.19 35.66
CA TYR A 117 0.46 32.08 34.85
C TYR A 117 1.38 30.87 34.99
N ASP A 118 0.77 29.69 34.94
CA ASP A 118 1.47 28.42 35.03
C ASP A 118 1.57 27.79 33.63
N LEU A 119 2.78 27.75 33.08
CA LEU A 119 3.04 27.18 31.76
C LEU A 119 2.89 25.66 31.72
N LEU A 120 2.89 24.98 32.88
CA LEU A 120 2.61 23.54 32.99
C LEU A 120 1.11 23.26 33.17
N LEU A 121 0.31 24.26 33.53
CA LEU A 121 -1.16 24.18 33.69
C LEU A 121 -1.87 25.23 32.81
N PRO A 122 -1.73 25.18 31.48
CA PRO A 122 -2.12 26.26 30.56
C PRO A 122 -3.64 26.50 30.43
N LYS A 123 -4.48 25.83 31.23
CA LYS A 123 -5.94 26.04 31.24
C LYS A 123 -6.40 27.10 32.25
N SER A 124 -5.53 27.60 33.14
CA SER A 124 -5.87 28.68 34.07
C SER A 124 -5.87 30.04 33.35
N LYS A 125 -6.95 30.34 32.61
CA LYS A 125 -7.07 31.52 31.73
C LYS A 125 -7.06 32.86 32.46
N GLU A 126 -7.50 32.89 33.71
CA GLU A 126 -7.58 34.14 34.51
C GLU A 126 -6.26 34.50 35.21
N GLY A 127 -5.32 33.55 35.26
CA GLY A 127 -4.09 33.69 36.04
C GLY A 127 -4.32 33.73 37.55
N TYR A 128 -3.24 33.66 38.30
CA TYR A 128 -3.22 33.64 39.76
C TYR A 128 -2.83 35.01 40.30
N SER A 129 -3.39 35.39 41.45
CA SER A 129 -3.10 36.68 42.10
C SER A 129 -1.70 36.78 42.70
N SER A 130 -1.03 35.65 42.93
CA SER A 130 0.33 35.60 43.44
C SER A 130 1.03 34.30 43.05
N ARG A 131 2.36 34.30 43.11
CA ARG A 131 3.17 33.10 42.95
C ARG A 131 2.79 31.99 43.94
N GLU A 132 2.50 32.34 45.19
CA GLU A 132 2.10 31.35 46.21
C GLU A 132 0.71 30.75 45.91
N ALA A 133 -0.24 31.56 45.42
CA ALA A 133 -1.55 31.05 45.03
C ALA A 133 -1.46 30.03 43.88
N LEU A 134 -0.55 30.25 42.93
CA LEU A 134 -0.24 29.31 41.85
C LEU A 134 0.36 28.01 42.40
N LEU A 135 1.38 28.11 43.25
CA LEU A 135 2.03 26.93 43.87
C LEU A 135 1.04 26.12 44.72
N GLU A 136 0.18 26.80 45.49
CA GLU A 136 -0.87 26.14 46.26
C GLU A 136 -1.86 25.40 45.35
N TYR A 137 -2.19 25.96 44.19
CA TYR A 137 -3.00 25.24 43.20
C TYR A 137 -2.28 24.00 42.66
N ARG A 138 -0.97 24.07 42.35
CA ARG A 138 -0.18 22.88 41.95
C ARG A 138 -0.24 21.78 43.00
N ARG A 139 -0.07 22.13 44.29
CA ARG A 139 -0.16 21.16 45.40
C ARG A 139 -1.52 20.48 45.43
N LYS A 140 -2.61 21.22 45.21
CA LYS A 140 -3.96 20.66 45.09
C LYS A 140 -4.09 19.69 43.91
N VAL A 141 -3.58 20.06 42.72
CA VAL A 141 -3.59 19.21 41.51
C VAL A 141 -2.83 17.91 41.76
N VAL A 142 -1.63 17.97 42.35
CA VAL A 142 -0.82 16.78 42.68
C VAL A 142 -1.51 15.91 43.73
N ALA A 143 -2.11 16.51 44.77
CA ALA A 143 -2.83 15.79 45.81
C ALA A 143 -4.07 15.06 45.26
N GLU A 144 -4.87 15.72 44.41
CA GLU A 144 -6.00 15.09 43.71
C GLU A 144 -5.54 13.93 42.83
N THR A 145 -4.46 14.13 42.06
CA THR A 145 -3.90 13.10 41.19
C THR A 145 -3.52 11.85 42.00
N LYS A 146 -2.79 12.02 43.11
CA LYS A 146 -2.41 10.89 43.98
C LYS A 146 -3.64 10.18 44.56
N ARG A 147 -4.67 10.92 44.98
CA ARG A 147 -5.92 10.37 45.49
C ARG A 147 -6.69 9.57 44.43
N HIS A 148 -6.80 10.10 43.21
CA HIS A 148 -7.45 9.40 42.10
C HIS A 148 -6.70 8.16 41.66
N ILE A 149 -5.36 8.21 41.62
CA ILE A 149 -4.54 7.02 41.33
C ILE A 149 -4.66 5.97 42.42
N ALA A 150 -4.68 6.36 43.70
CA ALA A 150 -4.88 5.46 44.83
C ALA A 150 -6.24 4.73 44.77
N ALA A 151 -7.26 5.41 44.27
CA ALA A 151 -8.64 4.90 44.17
C ALA A 151 -8.89 4.08 42.88
N SER A 152 -8.14 4.36 41.80
CA SER A 152 -8.36 3.75 40.48
C SER A 152 -8.04 2.25 40.45
N ASN A 153 -8.90 1.46 39.80
CA ASN A 153 -8.57 0.10 39.39
C ASN A 153 -7.74 0.10 38.09
N SER A 154 -8.14 0.94 37.14
CA SER A 154 -7.46 1.10 35.85
C SER A 154 -7.20 2.57 35.55
N PHE A 155 -6.02 2.86 35.02
CA PHE A 155 -5.63 4.16 34.51
C PHE A 155 -5.45 4.09 32.99
N ILE A 156 -6.19 4.90 32.26
CA ILE A 156 -6.14 4.98 30.80
C ILE A 156 -5.24 6.15 30.40
N PHE A 157 -4.13 5.86 29.72
CA PHE A 157 -3.19 6.88 29.27
C PHE A 157 -3.11 6.96 27.75
N THR A 158 -3.56 8.09 27.20
CA THR A 158 -3.62 8.34 25.77
C THR A 158 -2.39 9.12 25.28
N LEU A 159 -1.45 8.41 24.65
CA LEU A 159 -0.24 8.97 24.08
C LEU A 159 -0.54 9.87 22.89
N GLY A 160 -0.01 11.08 22.90
CA GLY A 160 -0.35 12.14 21.95
C GLY A 160 0.68 12.34 20.86
N LEU A 161 1.90 12.73 21.23
CA LEU A 161 2.99 13.06 20.31
C LEU A 161 4.34 12.99 21.03
N ILE A 162 5.43 12.85 20.26
CA ILE A 162 6.81 12.79 20.78
C ILE A 162 7.51 14.16 20.85
N GLU A 163 6.92 15.19 20.26
CA GLU A 163 7.46 16.55 20.21
C GLU A 163 7.06 17.35 21.48
N THR A 164 8.01 17.98 22.15
CA THR A 164 7.72 18.82 23.34
C THR A 164 8.76 19.91 23.47
N TRP A 165 8.57 20.79 24.44
CA TRP A 165 9.53 21.82 24.81
C TRP A 165 10.07 21.50 26.18
N VAL A 166 11.38 21.63 26.35
CA VAL A 166 12.05 21.40 27.63
C VAL A 166 12.88 22.60 28.06
N ASP A 167 12.90 22.84 29.37
CA ASP A 167 13.77 23.85 29.99
C ASP A 167 15.16 23.27 30.34
N PRO A 168 16.09 24.06 30.91
CA PRO A 168 17.41 23.58 31.32
C PRO A 168 17.36 22.50 32.41
N ASN A 169 16.28 22.44 33.19
CA ASN A 169 16.04 21.42 34.22
C ASN A 169 15.41 20.14 33.62
N GLY A 170 15.13 20.11 32.32
CA GLY A 170 14.46 18.99 31.66
C GLY A 170 12.98 18.85 32.04
N VAL A 171 12.34 19.91 32.52
CA VAL A 171 10.88 19.98 32.68
C VAL A 171 10.25 20.06 31.31
N CYS A 172 9.27 19.20 31.04
CA CYS A 172 8.53 19.15 29.77
C CYS A 172 7.27 20.00 29.85
N TYR A 173 7.03 20.76 28.79
CA TYR A 173 5.92 21.70 28.69
C TYR A 173 4.81 21.15 27.78
N PRO A 174 3.53 21.28 28.16
CA PRO A 174 2.39 20.76 27.39
C PRO A 174 2.16 21.48 26.06
N SER A 175 2.74 22.68 25.90
CA SER A 175 2.81 23.45 24.66
C SER A 175 4.05 24.34 24.69
N CYS A 176 4.52 24.80 23.52
CA CYS A 176 5.56 25.81 23.44
C CYS A 176 5.16 27.06 24.25
N PRO A 177 5.97 27.51 25.22
CA PRO A 177 5.80 28.83 25.83
C PRO A 177 5.71 29.92 24.75
N GLY A 178 4.81 30.89 24.91
CA GLY A 178 4.56 31.94 23.90
C GLY A 178 3.45 31.62 22.89
N VAL A 179 3.07 30.36 22.67
CA VAL A 179 1.98 30.03 21.72
C VAL A 179 0.59 30.28 22.29
N LYS A 180 0.38 29.91 23.56
CA LYS A 180 -0.90 30.13 24.26
C LYS A 180 -0.76 31.07 25.45
N LEU A 181 0.34 30.92 26.18
CA LEU A 181 0.64 31.56 27.47
C LEU A 181 2.16 31.70 27.59
N GLY A 182 2.58 32.75 28.29
CA GLY A 182 4.00 33.07 28.50
C GLY A 182 4.67 33.68 27.29
N GLU A 183 5.99 33.70 27.33
CA GLU A 183 6.86 34.18 26.26
C GLU A 183 7.86 33.09 25.88
N PHE A 184 8.22 33.07 24.59
CA PHE A 184 9.23 32.14 24.10
C PHE A 184 10.61 32.77 24.24
N ASP A 185 11.46 32.14 25.05
CA ASP A 185 12.88 32.45 25.14
C ASP A 185 13.70 31.24 24.62
N PRO A 186 14.42 31.39 23.49
CA PRO A 186 15.21 30.30 22.90
C PRO A 186 16.40 29.86 23.77
N ASP A 187 16.87 30.70 24.71
CA ASP A 187 17.94 30.33 25.64
C ASP A 187 17.40 29.48 26.81
N CYS A 188 16.11 29.61 27.10
CA CYS A 188 15.42 28.82 28.13
C CYS A 188 14.75 27.56 27.58
N TYR A 189 14.09 27.63 26.43
CA TYR A 189 13.25 26.54 25.92
C TYR A 189 13.78 25.98 24.62
N ARG A 190 13.98 24.67 24.61
CA ARG A 190 14.44 23.93 23.43
C ARG A 190 13.44 22.86 23.04
N LEU A 191 13.30 22.68 21.72
CA LEU A 191 12.53 21.60 21.15
C LEU A 191 13.16 20.26 21.57
N LYS A 192 12.33 19.32 21.98
CA LYS A 192 12.70 17.93 22.26
C LYS A 192 11.77 17.01 21.48
N VAL A 193 12.37 16.19 20.63
CA VAL A 193 11.70 15.06 19.97
C VAL A 193 12.17 13.80 20.69
N PHE A 194 11.26 13.09 21.34
CA PHE A 194 11.61 11.85 22.03
C PHE A 194 11.76 10.69 21.06
N ASP A 195 12.81 9.88 21.26
CA ASP A 195 12.95 8.61 20.57
C ASP A 195 12.21 7.47 21.28
N TYR A 196 12.30 6.27 20.71
CA TYR A 196 11.69 5.06 21.26
C TYR A 196 12.13 4.76 22.70
N GLU A 197 13.43 4.82 22.99
CA GLU A 197 13.97 4.42 24.29
C GLU A 197 13.55 5.41 25.38
N GLU A 198 13.56 6.70 25.06
CA GLU A 198 13.15 7.74 25.99
C GLU A 198 11.67 7.60 26.38
N VAL A 199 10.78 7.38 25.41
CA VAL A 199 9.34 7.18 25.69
C VAL A 199 9.12 5.89 26.48
N TYR A 200 9.83 4.80 26.15
CA TYR A 200 9.71 3.53 26.86
C TYR A 200 10.15 3.69 28.33
N ILE A 201 11.32 4.30 28.57
CA ILE A 201 11.86 4.54 29.91
C ILE A 201 10.92 5.46 30.72
N ASP A 202 10.34 6.49 30.09
CA ASP A 202 9.38 7.36 30.77
C ASP A 202 8.12 6.64 31.18
N LEU A 203 7.58 5.76 30.33
CA LEU A 203 6.40 4.97 30.65
C LEU A 203 6.69 3.98 31.78
N ASP A 204 7.84 3.31 31.76
CA ASP A 204 8.27 2.41 32.83
C ASP A 204 8.40 3.14 34.16
N ARG A 205 9.13 4.26 34.18
CA ARG A 205 9.29 5.09 35.38
C ARG A 205 7.97 5.65 35.87
N LEU A 206 7.10 6.10 34.96
CA LEU A 206 5.76 6.58 35.30
C LEU A 206 4.97 5.46 35.98
N LEU A 207 4.92 4.27 35.38
CA LEU A 207 4.21 3.15 35.96
C LEU A 207 4.77 2.78 37.35
N GLN A 208 6.09 2.78 37.54
CA GLN A 208 6.72 2.54 38.84
C GLN A 208 6.23 3.57 39.88
N GLN A 209 6.22 4.87 39.55
CA GLN A 209 5.71 5.90 40.46
C GLN A 209 4.22 5.71 40.77
N LEU A 210 3.40 5.37 39.78
CA LEU A 210 1.98 5.10 39.99
C LEU A 210 1.76 3.85 40.85
N LYS A 211 2.58 2.81 40.67
CA LYS A 211 2.55 1.56 41.46
C LYS A 211 2.98 1.76 42.91
N CYS A 212 3.87 2.72 43.19
CA CYS A 212 4.18 3.12 44.57
C CYS A 212 2.95 3.67 45.31
N ILE A 213 2.02 4.32 44.59
CA ILE A 213 0.76 4.83 45.14
C ILE A 213 -0.30 3.72 45.19
N ASN A 214 -0.40 2.94 44.12
CA ASN A 214 -1.38 1.86 43.99
C ASN A 214 -0.76 0.63 43.31
N PRO A 215 -0.29 -0.35 44.09
CA PRO A 215 0.34 -1.56 43.55
C PRO A 215 -0.56 -2.40 42.64
N LYS A 216 -1.89 -2.25 42.75
CA LYS A 216 -2.88 -3.01 41.99
C LYS A 216 -3.34 -2.31 40.71
N LEU A 217 -2.89 -1.08 40.46
CA LEU A 217 -3.31 -0.28 39.30
C LEU A 217 -3.00 -1.02 38.00
N LYS A 218 -3.98 -1.12 37.09
CA LYS A 218 -3.78 -1.58 35.71
C LYS A 218 -3.62 -0.38 34.79
N LEU A 219 -2.74 -0.48 33.80
CA LEU A 219 -2.51 0.55 32.80
C LEU A 219 -3.16 0.16 31.47
N ILE A 220 -3.91 1.07 30.86
CA ILE A 220 -4.42 0.89 29.51
C ILE A 220 -3.83 2.00 28.65
N LEU A 221 -2.95 1.62 27.74
CA LEU A 221 -2.35 2.52 26.77
C LEU A 221 -3.21 2.61 25.52
N THR A 222 -3.27 3.80 24.95
CA THR A 222 -3.78 3.99 23.59
C THR A 222 -3.02 5.12 22.92
N VAL A 223 -2.86 5.04 21.59
CA VAL A 223 -2.27 6.12 20.80
C VAL A 223 -3.39 6.99 20.24
N SER A 224 -3.25 8.30 20.40
CA SER A 224 -4.22 9.27 19.90
C SER A 224 -4.27 9.26 18.37
N PRO A 225 -5.45 9.12 17.76
CA PRO A 225 -5.62 9.17 16.30
C PRO A 225 -5.50 10.59 15.73
N VAL A 226 -5.56 11.62 16.58
CA VAL A 226 -5.55 13.02 16.15
C VAL A 226 -4.15 13.38 15.61
N PRO A 227 -4.03 13.81 14.33
CA PRO A 227 -2.76 14.23 13.76
C PRO A 227 -2.21 15.50 14.42
N LEU A 228 -0.90 15.72 14.32
CA LEU A 228 -0.28 16.98 14.72
C LEU A 228 -0.89 18.14 13.92
N THR A 229 -1.24 19.23 14.61
CA THR A 229 -1.67 20.48 13.97
C THR A 229 -0.49 21.18 13.29
N ALA A 230 0.69 21.13 13.91
CA ALA A 230 1.94 21.68 13.41
C ALA A 230 3.12 20.90 14.01
N THR A 231 4.29 20.99 13.38
CA THR A 231 5.58 20.53 13.92
C THR A 231 6.55 21.71 13.95
N ALA A 232 7.41 21.77 14.97
CA ALA A 232 8.52 22.71 15.06
C ALA A 232 9.84 22.15 14.47
N THR A 233 9.81 20.94 13.91
CA THR A 233 10.92 20.39 13.12
C THR A 233 10.95 20.99 11.71
N GLU A 234 12.04 20.77 10.97
CA GLU A 234 12.13 21.15 9.56
C GLU A 234 11.39 20.20 8.61
N GLU A 235 10.79 19.12 9.14
CA GLU A 235 10.07 18.14 8.34
C GLU A 235 8.67 18.64 7.95
N HIS A 236 8.15 18.13 6.83
CA HIS A 236 6.73 18.32 6.51
C HIS A 236 5.84 17.66 7.59
N VAL A 237 4.80 18.35 8.05
CA VAL A 237 3.94 17.89 9.17
C VAL A 237 3.37 16.48 8.99
N LEU A 238 3.09 16.06 7.75
CA LEU A 238 2.68 14.69 7.42
C LEU A 238 3.74 13.65 7.84
N VAL A 239 5.01 13.92 7.55
CA VAL A 239 6.16 13.06 7.85
C VAL A 239 6.43 13.05 9.35
N ALA A 240 6.51 14.23 9.97
CA ALA A 240 6.70 14.36 11.42
C ALA A 240 5.59 13.66 12.23
N ASN A 241 4.33 13.81 11.80
CA ASN A 241 3.20 13.11 12.41
C ASN A 241 3.31 11.58 12.23
N GLY A 242 3.66 11.12 11.03
CA GLY A 242 3.89 9.71 10.75
C GLY A 242 4.96 9.11 11.66
N HIS A 243 6.10 9.79 11.81
CA HIS A 243 7.18 9.40 12.71
C HIS A 243 6.71 9.37 14.18
N SER A 244 6.08 10.46 14.63
CA SER A 244 5.57 10.60 16.00
C SER A 244 4.62 9.47 16.40
N LYS A 245 3.60 9.18 15.57
CA LYS A 245 2.63 8.11 15.87
C LYS A 245 3.26 6.72 15.77
N SER A 246 4.20 6.52 14.85
CA SER A 246 4.92 5.23 14.70
C SER A 246 5.76 4.91 15.93
N VAL A 247 6.52 5.89 16.46
CA VAL A 247 7.31 5.71 17.69
C VAL A 247 6.40 5.39 18.86
N LEU A 248 5.36 6.19 19.10
CA LEU A 248 4.43 5.95 20.20
C LEU A 248 3.74 4.59 20.11
N ARG A 249 3.37 4.17 18.90
CA ARG A 249 2.70 2.89 18.68
C ARG A 249 3.64 1.70 18.88
N ALA A 250 4.89 1.81 18.42
CA ALA A 250 5.92 0.82 18.65
C ALA A 250 6.17 0.65 20.16
N VAL A 251 6.35 1.75 20.88
CA VAL A 251 6.56 1.73 22.34
C VAL A 251 5.36 1.12 23.07
N ALA A 252 4.14 1.55 22.76
CA ALA A 252 2.93 1.00 23.40
C ALA A 252 2.80 -0.53 23.17
N GLY A 253 3.18 -1.01 21.99
CA GLY A 253 3.18 -2.44 21.65
C GLY A 253 4.18 -3.23 22.48
N SER A 254 5.44 -2.79 22.51
CA SER A 254 6.49 -3.44 23.30
C SER A 254 6.21 -3.37 24.79
N PHE A 255 5.80 -2.20 25.29
CA PHE A 255 5.51 -2.00 26.71
C PHE A 255 4.39 -2.92 27.21
N CYS A 256 3.28 -3.05 26.47
CA CYS A 256 2.19 -3.94 26.84
C CYS A 256 2.52 -5.44 26.67
N LYS A 257 3.56 -5.78 25.89
CA LYS A 257 4.08 -7.15 25.82
C LYS A 257 4.94 -7.48 27.03
N ASP A 258 5.76 -6.53 27.47
CA ASP A 258 6.75 -6.73 28.53
C ASP A 258 6.15 -6.54 29.94
N VAL A 259 5.05 -5.78 30.05
CA VAL A 259 4.41 -5.44 31.33
C VAL A 259 3.03 -6.09 31.45
N ALA A 260 2.92 -7.10 32.32
CA ALA A 260 1.68 -7.88 32.51
C ALA A 260 0.46 -7.07 33.01
N ASP A 261 0.70 -5.92 33.68
CA ASP A 261 -0.35 -5.02 34.16
C ASP A 261 -0.74 -3.94 33.16
N ALA A 262 -0.22 -4.00 31.93
CA ALA A 262 -0.51 -3.07 30.85
C ALA A 262 -1.31 -3.74 29.73
N SER A 263 -2.20 -2.99 29.09
CA SER A 263 -2.96 -3.44 27.92
C SER A 263 -3.06 -2.32 26.90
N TYR A 264 -3.17 -2.65 25.61
CA TYR A 264 -3.29 -1.66 24.53
C TYR A 264 -4.71 -1.65 23.96
N PHE A 265 -5.27 -0.44 23.80
CA PHE A 265 -6.49 -0.22 23.04
C PHE A 265 -6.16 0.48 21.71
N PRO A 266 -6.63 -0.01 20.55
CA PRO A 266 -6.19 0.44 19.23
C PRO A 266 -6.99 1.63 18.69
N SER A 267 -7.10 2.74 19.44
CA SER A 267 -7.84 3.90 18.93
C SER A 267 -7.18 4.54 17.70
N TYR A 268 -5.85 4.45 17.59
CA TYR A 268 -5.11 4.97 16.44
C TYR A 268 -5.46 4.20 15.17
N GLU A 269 -5.38 2.87 15.21
CA GLU A 269 -5.65 2.00 14.06
C GLU A 269 -7.11 2.07 13.62
N LEU A 270 -8.05 2.15 14.57
CA LEU A 270 -9.48 2.27 14.27
C LEU A 270 -9.82 3.50 13.41
N ILE A 271 -9.06 4.60 13.56
CA ILE A 271 -9.27 5.83 12.79
C ILE A 271 -8.38 5.90 11.55
N THR A 272 -7.18 5.30 11.59
CA THR A 272 -6.19 5.43 10.50
C THR A 272 -6.24 4.32 9.47
N THR A 273 -7.02 3.26 9.71
CA THR A 273 -7.30 2.24 8.70
C THR A 273 -8.02 2.86 7.51
N SER A 274 -7.62 2.50 6.28
CA SER A 274 -8.26 2.96 5.05
C SER A 274 -9.75 2.57 5.00
N LEU A 275 -10.59 3.51 4.56
CA LEU A 275 -12.03 3.28 4.36
C LEU A 275 -12.32 2.75 2.94
N PRO A 276 -13.52 2.22 2.68
CA PRO A 276 -14.00 1.99 1.32
C PRO A 276 -13.85 3.26 0.47
N ALA A 277 -13.52 3.08 -0.82
CA ALA A 277 -13.30 4.17 -1.79
C ALA A 277 -12.13 5.12 -1.47
N ASP A 278 -11.19 4.73 -0.59
CA ASP A 278 -9.90 5.39 -0.50
C ASP A 278 -9.13 5.17 -1.80
N PHE A 279 -8.98 6.23 -2.61
CA PHE A 279 -8.36 6.15 -3.93
C PHE A 279 -6.96 5.54 -3.92
N ARG A 280 -6.27 5.47 -2.77
CA ARG A 280 -4.92 4.91 -2.64
C ARG A 280 -4.89 3.39 -2.59
N PHE A 281 -6.01 2.73 -2.34
CA PHE A 281 -6.11 1.27 -2.21
C PHE A 281 -7.26 0.74 -3.07
N LEU A 282 -7.21 -0.53 -3.46
CA LEU A 282 -8.35 -1.24 -4.04
C LEU A 282 -9.41 -1.53 -2.97
N ASP A 283 -10.59 -2.02 -3.38
CA ASP A 283 -11.70 -2.37 -2.47
C ASP A 283 -11.33 -3.36 -1.37
N ASN A 284 -10.27 -4.16 -1.58
CA ASN A 284 -9.73 -5.07 -0.57
C ASN A 284 -8.97 -4.36 0.57
N ARG A 285 -8.78 -3.03 0.48
CA ARG A 285 -8.12 -2.14 1.46
C ARG A 285 -6.67 -2.52 1.77
N ARG A 286 -6.05 -3.35 0.93
CA ARG A 286 -4.70 -3.90 1.13
C ARG A 286 -3.79 -3.59 -0.03
N THR A 287 -4.28 -3.85 -1.25
CA THR A 287 -3.53 -3.61 -2.47
C THR A 287 -3.56 -2.12 -2.76
N VAL A 288 -2.38 -1.51 -2.92
CA VAL A 288 -2.27 -0.10 -3.34
C VAL A 288 -2.82 0.00 -4.76
N SER A 289 -3.70 0.96 -5.01
CA SER A 289 -4.27 1.21 -6.33
C SER A 289 -3.24 1.88 -7.24
N LYS A 290 -3.52 1.90 -8.54
CA LYS A 290 -2.67 2.61 -9.52
C LYS A 290 -2.68 4.11 -9.28
N GLU A 291 -3.83 4.67 -8.92
CA GLU A 291 -4.00 6.07 -8.57
C GLU A 291 -3.16 6.42 -7.33
N GLY A 292 -3.10 5.51 -6.36
CA GLY A 292 -2.24 5.59 -5.17
C GLY A 292 -0.76 5.58 -5.51
N VAL A 293 -0.31 4.62 -6.33
CA VAL A 293 1.09 4.56 -6.80
C VAL A 293 1.45 5.81 -7.60
N GLY A 294 0.63 6.18 -8.59
CA GLY A 294 0.84 7.37 -9.40
C GLY A 294 0.87 8.65 -8.58
N TYR A 295 0.03 8.75 -7.54
CA TYR A 295 0.08 9.85 -6.58
C TYR A 295 1.44 9.95 -5.86
N VAL A 296 2.00 8.83 -5.41
CA VAL A 296 3.34 8.79 -4.79
C VAL A 296 4.42 9.14 -5.82
N MET A 297 4.36 8.59 -7.03
CA MET A 297 5.38 8.83 -8.06
C MET A 297 5.40 10.28 -8.54
N ARG A 298 4.28 10.99 -8.55
CA ARG A 298 4.27 12.45 -8.81
C ARG A 298 5.05 13.24 -7.75
N HIS A 299 5.01 12.83 -6.49
CA HIS A 299 5.84 13.45 -5.44
C HIS A 299 7.32 13.07 -5.62
N TRP A 300 7.59 11.83 -6.02
CA TRP A 300 8.96 11.37 -6.33
C TRP A 300 9.59 12.16 -7.48
N SER A 301 8.91 12.29 -8.62
CA SER A 301 9.36 13.09 -9.77
C SER A 301 9.63 14.55 -9.38
N LYS A 302 8.74 15.16 -8.58
CA LYS A 302 8.95 16.51 -8.03
C LYS A 302 10.21 16.59 -7.15
N ALA A 303 10.44 15.60 -6.29
CA ALA A 303 11.61 15.55 -5.43
C ALA A 303 12.92 15.40 -6.24
N LEU A 304 12.88 14.75 -7.41
CA LEU A 304 14.01 14.57 -8.32
C LEU A 304 14.17 15.70 -9.36
N ALA A 305 13.27 16.68 -9.40
CA ALA A 305 13.24 17.73 -10.43
C ALA A 305 13.24 17.21 -11.89
N CYS A 306 12.75 16.00 -12.13
CA CYS A 306 12.55 15.45 -13.46
C CYS A 306 11.09 15.67 -13.90
N GLU A 307 10.89 16.35 -15.03
CA GLU A 307 9.62 16.31 -15.77
C GLU A 307 9.56 14.99 -16.54
N GLU A 308 8.77 14.03 -16.07
CA GLU A 308 8.39 12.88 -16.90
C GLU A 308 6.95 13.03 -17.37
N ASN A 309 6.77 12.87 -18.69
CA ASN A 309 5.49 12.52 -19.29
C ASN A 309 5.12 11.11 -18.80
N LEU A 310 4.31 11.06 -17.74
CA LEU A 310 3.71 9.84 -17.21
C LEU A 310 2.78 9.21 -18.25
N VAL A 311 3.34 8.46 -19.19
CA VAL A 311 2.59 7.52 -20.03
C VAL A 311 2.92 6.12 -19.57
N ALA A 312 2.32 5.68 -18.46
CA ALA A 312 2.18 4.25 -18.13
C ALA A 312 1.33 4.06 -16.86
N ASN A 313 0.28 3.23 -16.96
CA ASN A 313 -0.02 2.12 -16.04
C ASN A 313 -1.40 1.48 -16.24
N HIS A 314 -2.23 1.89 -17.20
CA HIS A 314 -3.56 1.29 -17.41
C HIS A 314 -3.54 -0.21 -17.76
N LEU A 315 -2.56 -0.66 -18.53
CA LEU A 315 -2.42 -2.05 -19.00
C LEU A 315 -2.21 -3.09 -17.89
N GLU A 316 -1.41 -2.82 -16.86
CA GLU A 316 -1.01 -3.88 -15.91
C GLU A 316 -2.15 -4.46 -15.06
N ALA A 317 -3.31 -3.80 -14.95
CA ALA A 317 -4.42 -4.32 -14.10
C ALA A 317 -5.33 -5.26 -14.88
N ASP A 318 -5.60 -4.96 -16.15
CA ASP A 318 -6.32 -5.88 -17.03
C ASP A 318 -5.48 -7.15 -17.26
N CYS A 319 -4.17 -6.98 -17.42
CA CYS A 319 -3.25 -8.10 -17.50
C CYS A 319 -3.20 -8.92 -16.19
N ASP A 320 -3.16 -8.28 -15.02
CA ASP A 320 -3.20 -8.99 -13.72
C ASP A 320 -4.53 -9.74 -13.48
N GLU A 321 -5.66 -9.21 -13.96
CA GLU A 321 -6.96 -9.90 -13.90
C GLU A 321 -6.97 -11.14 -14.82
N GLU A 322 -6.49 -11.03 -16.05
CA GLU A 322 -6.32 -12.16 -16.96
C GLU A 322 -5.36 -13.23 -16.40
N LEU A 323 -4.28 -12.81 -15.74
CA LEU A 323 -3.34 -13.71 -15.08
C LEU A 323 -4.03 -14.51 -13.96
N LEU A 324 -4.88 -13.86 -13.15
CA LEU A 324 -5.65 -14.50 -12.08
C LEU A 324 -6.70 -15.47 -12.63
N ASP A 325 -7.38 -15.10 -13.72
CA ASP A 325 -8.32 -15.98 -14.42
C ASP A 325 -7.62 -17.25 -14.95
N ALA A 326 -6.43 -17.09 -15.56
CA ALA A 326 -5.64 -18.21 -16.05
C ALA A 326 -5.23 -19.16 -14.92
N LEU A 327 -4.89 -18.64 -13.74
CA LEU A 327 -4.53 -19.42 -12.55
C LEU A 327 -5.72 -20.21 -11.97
N GLN A 328 -6.92 -19.62 -11.97
CA GLN A 328 -8.13 -20.31 -11.52
C GLN A 328 -8.43 -21.53 -12.40
N ARG A 329 -8.21 -21.41 -13.72
CA ARG A 329 -8.37 -22.53 -14.67
C ARG A 329 -7.40 -23.67 -14.37
N THR A 330 -6.12 -23.35 -14.13
CA THR A 330 -5.09 -24.35 -13.81
C THR A 330 -5.32 -25.06 -12.47
N ALA A 331 -5.94 -24.37 -11.50
CA ALA A 331 -6.28 -24.96 -10.20
C ALA A 331 -7.33 -26.09 -10.25
N THR A 332 -8.08 -26.22 -11.35
CA THR A 332 -9.08 -27.29 -11.54
C THR A 332 -8.49 -28.65 -11.95
N GLY A 333 -7.16 -28.79 -12.00
CA GLY A 333 -6.49 -30.07 -12.23
C GLY A 333 -6.54 -30.50 -13.69
N ALA A 334 -5.74 -29.83 -14.53
CA ALA A 334 -5.53 -30.26 -15.92
C ALA A 334 -4.82 -31.62 -15.96
N LYS A 335 -5.46 -32.62 -16.55
CA LYS A 335 -4.77 -33.84 -16.99
C LYS A 335 -3.86 -33.47 -18.16
N VAL A 336 -2.65 -34.03 -18.22
CA VAL A 336 -1.79 -33.91 -19.42
C VAL A 336 -2.49 -34.61 -20.59
N THR A 337 -2.94 -33.84 -21.57
CA THR A 337 -3.83 -34.29 -22.66
C THR A 337 -3.15 -34.41 -24.02
N ALA A 338 -1.87 -33.98 -24.16
CA ALA A 338 -1.15 -33.93 -25.44
C ALA A 338 -2.02 -33.27 -26.52
N ASP A 339 -2.52 -32.07 -26.19
CA ASP A 339 -3.35 -31.25 -27.07
C ASP A 339 -2.45 -30.64 -28.13
N THR A 340 -2.82 -30.84 -29.40
CA THR A 340 -1.99 -30.42 -30.53
C THR A 340 -1.91 -28.91 -30.67
N LEU A 341 -2.92 -28.16 -30.22
CA LEU A 341 -2.92 -26.71 -30.18
C LEU A 341 -2.41 -26.20 -28.82
N THR A 342 -1.34 -25.41 -28.83
CA THR A 342 -0.76 -24.79 -27.62
C THR A 342 -0.71 -23.27 -27.76
N LEU A 343 -1.13 -22.51 -26.74
CA LEU A 343 -1.08 -21.05 -26.69
C LEU A 343 -0.03 -20.58 -25.67
N ILE A 344 0.82 -19.63 -26.07
CA ILE A 344 1.90 -19.11 -25.23
C ILE A 344 2.06 -17.60 -25.46
N GLY A 345 1.80 -16.78 -24.45
CA GLY A 345 2.03 -15.34 -24.57
C GLY A 345 1.50 -14.52 -23.40
N ASP A 346 1.10 -13.29 -23.66
CA ASP A 346 0.53 -12.37 -22.66
C ASP A 346 -1.00 -12.44 -22.59
N SER A 347 -1.65 -11.37 -22.11
CA SER A 347 -3.11 -11.25 -21.98
C SER A 347 -3.85 -11.50 -23.29
N HIS A 348 -3.27 -11.21 -24.46
CA HIS A 348 -3.90 -11.53 -25.75
C HIS A 348 -4.10 -13.04 -25.94
N MET A 349 -3.12 -13.85 -25.52
CA MET A 349 -3.24 -15.31 -25.56
C MET A 349 -4.21 -15.83 -24.50
N GLY A 350 -4.35 -15.13 -23.36
CA GLY A 350 -5.40 -15.39 -22.38
C GLY A 350 -6.80 -15.19 -22.98
N LYS A 351 -7.06 -14.03 -23.58
CA LYS A 351 -8.34 -13.69 -24.22
C LYS A 351 -8.65 -14.62 -25.40
N LEU A 352 -7.65 -14.99 -26.20
CA LEU A 352 -7.81 -15.97 -27.29
C LEU A 352 -8.13 -17.39 -26.76
N ALA A 353 -7.54 -17.81 -25.64
CA ALA A 353 -7.88 -19.08 -24.99
C ALA A 353 -9.36 -19.11 -24.58
N LYS A 354 -9.91 -18.01 -24.04
CA LYS A 354 -11.35 -17.89 -23.72
C LYS A 354 -12.21 -18.08 -24.97
N ALA A 355 -11.83 -17.48 -26.09
CA ALA A 355 -12.55 -17.63 -27.36
C ALA A 355 -12.51 -19.07 -27.90
N PHE A 356 -11.39 -19.78 -27.78
CA PHE A 356 -11.31 -21.20 -28.16
C PHE A 356 -12.19 -22.10 -27.28
N GLU A 357 -12.33 -21.79 -25.98
CA GLU A 357 -13.27 -22.51 -25.10
C GLU A 357 -14.71 -22.35 -25.60
N HIS A 358 -15.12 -21.14 -26.00
CA HIS A 358 -16.45 -20.90 -26.58
C HIS A 358 -16.71 -21.69 -27.87
N LEU A 359 -15.66 -21.92 -28.66
CA LEU A 359 -15.71 -22.73 -29.89
C LEU A 359 -15.62 -24.24 -29.62
N GLY A 360 -15.37 -24.67 -28.39
CA GLY A 360 -15.16 -26.08 -28.05
C GLY A 360 -13.87 -26.67 -28.65
N GLN A 361 -12.90 -25.83 -28.99
CA GLN A 361 -11.61 -26.25 -29.51
C GLN A 361 -10.73 -26.74 -28.34
N ALA A 362 -10.12 -27.91 -28.47
CA ALA A 362 -9.16 -28.40 -27.49
C ALA A 362 -7.81 -27.67 -27.65
N PHE A 363 -7.24 -27.20 -26.54
CA PHE A 363 -5.95 -26.53 -26.50
C PHE A 363 -5.29 -26.65 -25.11
N CYS A 364 -3.99 -26.39 -25.06
CA CYS A 364 -3.22 -26.19 -23.84
C CYS A 364 -2.65 -24.77 -23.77
N GLY A 365 -2.61 -24.16 -22.58
CA GLY A 365 -1.96 -22.87 -22.37
C GLY A 365 -2.86 -21.65 -22.55
N GLY A 366 -2.24 -20.50 -22.84
CA GLY A 366 -2.86 -19.18 -22.85
C GLY A 366 -1.85 -18.12 -22.41
N MET A 367 -2.27 -17.26 -21.47
CA MET A 367 -1.38 -16.29 -20.84
C MET A 367 -0.34 -16.99 -19.93
N VAL A 368 0.92 -16.56 -20.03
CA VAL A 368 2.04 -17.04 -19.21
C VAL A 368 2.55 -15.95 -18.27
N MET A 369 2.68 -14.72 -18.75
CA MET A 369 3.11 -13.54 -17.98
C MET A 369 2.64 -12.27 -18.66
N ASN A 370 2.76 -11.12 -17.98
CA ASN A 370 2.38 -9.84 -18.58
C ASN A 370 3.27 -9.52 -19.79
N GLY A 371 2.75 -8.72 -20.73
CA GLY A 371 3.53 -8.22 -21.86
C GLY A 371 4.77 -7.43 -21.41
N SER A 372 4.66 -6.67 -20.31
CA SER A 372 5.81 -6.03 -19.67
C SER A 372 6.84 -7.04 -19.13
N GLY A 373 6.42 -8.24 -18.71
CA GLY A 373 7.32 -9.32 -18.33
C GLY A 373 8.17 -9.85 -19.48
N PHE A 374 7.57 -10.04 -20.65
CA PHE A 374 8.31 -10.40 -21.88
C PHE A 374 9.23 -9.26 -22.34
N ALA A 375 8.74 -8.02 -22.39
CA ALA A 375 9.52 -6.87 -22.85
C ALA A 375 10.72 -6.55 -21.93
N GLN A 376 10.57 -6.76 -20.62
CA GLN A 376 11.60 -6.45 -19.61
C GLN A 376 12.50 -7.65 -19.26
N HIS A 377 12.53 -8.70 -20.09
CA HIS A 377 13.38 -9.88 -19.86
C HIS A 377 13.17 -10.54 -18.49
N LYS A 378 11.93 -10.60 -18.00
CA LYS A 378 11.59 -11.28 -16.73
C LYS A 378 11.49 -12.79 -16.91
N PHE A 379 12.48 -13.38 -17.56
CA PHE A 379 12.63 -14.80 -17.80
C PHE A 379 14.11 -15.14 -17.96
N VAL A 380 14.46 -16.42 -17.86
CA VAL A 380 15.78 -16.90 -18.28
C VAL A 380 15.61 -17.96 -19.35
N LEU A 381 16.51 -17.95 -20.33
CA LEU A 381 16.65 -19.06 -21.26
C LEU A 381 17.34 -20.21 -20.51
N SER A 382 16.64 -21.33 -20.32
CA SER A 382 17.20 -22.49 -19.62
C SER A 382 18.23 -23.21 -20.52
N PRO A 383 19.39 -23.63 -19.98
CA PRO A 383 20.31 -24.53 -20.67
C PRO A 383 19.90 -26.01 -20.60
N GLU A 384 19.10 -26.40 -19.60
CA GLU A 384 18.81 -27.81 -19.24
C GLU A 384 17.32 -28.19 -19.39
N SER A 385 16.45 -27.21 -19.68
CA SER A 385 15.02 -27.40 -19.95
C SER A 385 14.56 -26.49 -21.11
N ASP A 386 14.92 -26.90 -22.32
CA ASP A 386 14.28 -26.77 -23.63
C ASP A 386 13.72 -25.43 -24.16
N ILE A 387 13.20 -24.48 -23.36
CA ILE A 387 12.69 -23.20 -23.89
C ILE A 387 13.03 -22.00 -22.98
N MET A 388 12.29 -21.79 -21.88
CA MET A 388 12.49 -20.67 -20.93
C MET A 388 11.99 -21.01 -19.52
N VAL A 389 12.36 -20.18 -18.53
CA VAL A 389 11.77 -20.16 -17.18
C VAL A 389 11.29 -18.74 -16.86
N PRO A 390 9.98 -18.51 -16.65
CA PRO A 390 9.47 -17.22 -16.23
C PRO A 390 9.97 -16.81 -14.85
N LEU A 391 10.48 -15.59 -14.74
CA LEU A 391 10.93 -14.98 -13.49
C LEU A 391 9.98 -13.89 -12.97
N GLU A 392 9.04 -13.41 -13.78
CA GLU A 392 8.09 -12.36 -13.40
C GLU A 392 7.41 -12.63 -12.05
N SER A 393 6.85 -13.83 -11.87
CA SER A 393 6.20 -14.21 -10.62
C SER A 393 6.19 -15.72 -10.39
N ALA A 394 5.82 -16.14 -9.18
CA ALA A 394 5.57 -17.54 -8.88
C ALA A 394 4.35 -18.09 -9.65
N ASP A 395 3.40 -17.23 -9.98
CA ASP A 395 2.19 -17.59 -10.70
C ASP A 395 2.45 -17.79 -12.19
N SER A 396 3.28 -16.94 -12.80
CA SER A 396 3.77 -17.12 -14.18
C SER A 396 4.47 -18.49 -14.34
N ARG A 397 5.22 -18.94 -13.32
CA ARG A 397 5.82 -20.29 -13.30
C ARG A 397 4.78 -21.41 -13.23
N LYS A 398 3.69 -21.23 -12.47
CA LYS A 398 2.60 -22.21 -12.39
C LYS A 398 1.84 -22.34 -13.70
N LEU A 399 1.64 -21.23 -14.43
CA LEU A 399 1.01 -21.22 -15.75
C LEU A 399 1.89 -21.86 -16.82
N TRP A 400 3.21 -21.63 -16.74
CA TRP A 400 4.17 -22.21 -17.67
C TRP A 400 4.36 -23.73 -17.51
N GLN A 401 4.34 -24.24 -16.29
CA GLN A 401 4.59 -25.66 -16.01
C GLN A 401 3.73 -26.65 -16.84
N PRO A 402 2.39 -26.51 -16.93
CA PRO A 402 1.56 -27.42 -17.73
C PRO A 402 1.81 -27.27 -19.25
N ILE A 403 2.14 -26.06 -19.72
CA ILE A 403 2.49 -25.81 -21.12
C ILE A 403 3.74 -26.58 -21.50
N LEU A 404 4.80 -26.46 -20.69
CA LEU A 404 6.05 -27.18 -20.89
C LEU A 404 5.83 -28.69 -20.89
N ALA A 405 5.02 -29.19 -19.95
CA ALA A 405 4.69 -30.62 -19.90
C ALA A 405 3.91 -31.11 -21.13
N ASN A 406 3.02 -30.27 -21.72
CA ASN A 406 2.30 -30.61 -22.94
C ASN A 406 3.22 -30.66 -24.16
N LEU A 407 4.11 -29.67 -24.31
CA LEU A 407 5.11 -29.61 -25.38
C LEU A 407 6.04 -30.84 -25.31
N ASP A 408 6.59 -31.14 -24.14
CA ASP A 408 7.43 -32.32 -23.92
C ASP A 408 6.71 -33.63 -24.25
N ALA A 409 5.40 -33.72 -23.97
CA ALA A 409 4.60 -34.88 -24.28
C ALA A 409 4.37 -35.02 -25.79
N LEU A 410 4.13 -33.91 -26.50
CA LEU A 410 3.95 -33.90 -27.95
C LEU A 410 5.22 -34.32 -28.69
N VAL A 411 6.39 -33.79 -28.28
CA VAL A 411 7.71 -34.16 -28.84
C VAL A 411 7.98 -35.67 -28.73
N LYS A 412 7.49 -36.30 -27.66
CA LYS A 412 7.64 -37.75 -27.42
C LYS A 412 6.52 -38.60 -28.06
N SER A 413 5.58 -37.98 -28.76
CA SER A 413 4.39 -38.63 -29.32
C SER A 413 4.36 -38.62 -30.84
N GLU A 414 3.53 -39.48 -31.43
CA GLU A 414 3.26 -39.47 -32.87
C GLU A 414 2.47 -38.22 -33.33
N LYS A 415 1.96 -37.39 -32.40
CA LYS A 415 1.17 -36.19 -32.68
C LYS A 415 2.01 -34.93 -32.93
N LEU A 416 3.35 -35.01 -32.88
CA LEU A 416 4.22 -33.84 -33.12
C LEU A 416 3.96 -33.19 -34.48
N ALA A 417 3.67 -34.00 -35.52
CA ALA A 417 3.38 -33.52 -36.86
C ALA A 417 2.12 -32.63 -36.93
N ASP A 418 1.18 -32.81 -36.00
CA ASP A 418 -0.05 -32.03 -35.89
C ASP A 418 0.08 -30.89 -34.88
N SER A 419 1.24 -30.74 -34.23
CA SER A 419 1.43 -29.77 -33.16
C SER A 419 1.56 -28.35 -33.70
N VAL A 420 0.66 -27.47 -33.24
CA VAL A 420 0.65 -26.04 -33.56
C VAL A 420 0.79 -25.21 -32.28
N VAL A 421 1.73 -24.28 -32.27
CA VAL A 421 1.96 -23.32 -31.18
C VAL A 421 1.59 -21.93 -31.66
N LEU A 422 0.64 -21.30 -30.99
CA LEU A 422 0.25 -19.92 -31.20
C LEU A 422 0.94 -19.03 -30.17
N THR A 423 1.54 -17.93 -30.62
CA THR A 423 2.24 -17.02 -29.71
C THR A 423 2.22 -15.58 -30.21
N ASN A 424 2.28 -14.63 -29.29
CA ASN A 424 2.55 -13.22 -29.61
C ASN A 424 3.87 -12.73 -28.95
N ILE A 425 4.76 -13.64 -28.56
CA ILE A 425 6.05 -13.28 -27.96
C ILE A 425 6.86 -12.44 -28.96
N GLY A 426 7.32 -11.27 -28.51
CA GLY A 426 8.03 -10.30 -29.34
C GLY A 426 7.11 -9.23 -29.93
N LEU A 427 5.80 -9.40 -29.85
CA LEU A 427 4.80 -8.47 -30.37
C LEU A 427 4.06 -7.71 -29.28
N GLN A 428 4.65 -7.53 -28.09
CA GLN A 428 4.11 -6.70 -27.01
C GLN A 428 4.16 -5.20 -27.40
N THR A 429 3.43 -4.80 -28.44
CA THR A 429 3.62 -3.53 -29.16
C THR A 429 3.39 -2.31 -28.28
N HIS A 430 2.55 -2.45 -27.26
CA HIS A 430 2.33 -1.46 -26.21
C HIS A 430 3.58 -1.12 -25.38
N GLN A 431 4.59 -1.99 -25.37
CA GLN A 431 5.92 -1.77 -24.75
C GLN A 431 7.01 -1.62 -25.80
N THR A 432 7.08 -2.57 -26.74
CA THR A 432 8.23 -2.75 -27.63
C THR A 432 8.37 -1.61 -28.66
N VAL A 433 7.27 -0.96 -29.06
CA VAL A 433 7.32 0.20 -29.96
C VAL A 433 7.93 1.40 -29.26
N SER A 434 7.58 1.63 -27.99
CA SER A 434 8.20 2.68 -27.17
C SER A 434 9.69 2.40 -26.96
N MET A 435 10.06 1.15 -26.66
CA MET A 435 11.46 0.72 -26.57
C MET A 435 12.22 0.95 -27.88
N PHE A 436 11.61 0.64 -29.02
CA PHE A 436 12.20 0.90 -30.34
C PHE A 436 12.46 2.38 -30.58
N ILE A 437 11.47 3.25 -30.29
CA ILE A 437 11.62 4.70 -30.46
C ILE A 437 12.73 5.24 -29.55
N GLU A 438 12.82 4.75 -28.31
CA GLU A 438 13.88 5.14 -27.39
C GLU A 438 15.25 4.65 -27.84
N TRP A 439 15.36 3.39 -28.28
CA TRP A 439 16.58 2.85 -28.86
C TRP A 439 17.01 3.64 -30.10
N MET A 440 16.08 4.02 -30.98
CA MET A 440 16.38 4.88 -32.14
C MET A 440 16.90 6.25 -31.71
N ARG A 441 16.31 6.87 -30.68
CA ARG A 441 16.80 8.16 -30.16
C ARG A 441 18.21 8.06 -29.59
N ASN A 442 18.55 6.95 -28.97
CA ASN A 442 19.84 6.77 -28.30
C ASN A 442 20.94 6.31 -29.26
N SER A 443 20.61 5.42 -30.20
CA SER A 443 21.56 4.75 -31.06
C SER A 443 21.65 5.35 -32.48
N ARG A 444 20.57 5.97 -32.97
CA ARG A 444 20.41 6.41 -34.38
C ARG A 444 19.54 7.69 -34.51
N ALA A 445 19.81 8.69 -33.67
CA ALA A 445 18.98 9.90 -33.57
C ALA A 445 18.79 10.63 -34.92
N GLU A 446 19.80 10.56 -35.79
CA GLU A 446 19.80 11.15 -37.13
C GLU A 446 18.75 10.54 -38.07
N LYS A 447 18.33 9.29 -37.82
CA LYS A 447 17.38 8.54 -38.64
C LYS A 447 15.93 8.62 -38.17
N LEU A 448 15.61 9.33 -37.09
CA LEU A 448 14.24 9.38 -36.54
C LEU A 448 13.16 9.88 -37.51
N LYS A 449 13.56 10.58 -38.58
CA LYS A 449 12.66 11.08 -39.64
C LYS A 449 12.61 10.18 -40.88
N ASP A 450 13.45 9.16 -40.94
CA ASP A 450 13.63 8.28 -42.10
C ASP A 450 14.01 6.88 -41.59
N ILE A 451 13.06 6.24 -40.92
CA ILE A 451 13.23 4.90 -40.32
C ILE A 451 13.03 3.86 -41.41
N GLU A 452 14.03 3.01 -41.62
CA GLU A 452 14.00 1.95 -42.62
C GLU A 452 13.78 0.57 -41.97
N LEU A 453 13.43 -0.44 -42.77
CA LEU A 453 13.30 -1.84 -42.30
C LEU A 453 14.58 -2.34 -41.62
N SER A 454 15.75 -1.92 -42.11
CA SER A 454 17.05 -2.31 -41.54
C SER A 454 17.19 -1.86 -40.07
N ASP A 455 16.60 -0.73 -39.70
CA ASP A 455 16.66 -0.22 -38.33
C ASP A 455 15.80 -1.06 -37.37
N TYR A 456 14.64 -1.56 -37.82
CA TYR A 456 13.85 -2.53 -37.05
C TYR A 456 14.56 -3.86 -36.89
N VAL A 457 15.18 -4.37 -37.96
CA VAL A 457 15.95 -5.62 -37.92
C VAL A 457 17.12 -5.51 -36.93
N ASP A 458 17.84 -4.40 -36.94
CA ASP A 458 18.92 -4.15 -36.01
C ASP A 458 18.42 -4.07 -34.55
N PHE A 459 17.30 -3.38 -34.32
CA PHE A 459 16.64 -3.37 -33.01
C PHE A 459 16.23 -4.78 -32.55
N PHE A 460 15.64 -5.59 -33.42
CA PHE A 460 15.24 -6.95 -33.06
C PHE A 460 16.44 -7.82 -32.69
N ASN A 461 17.54 -7.69 -33.43
CA ASN A 461 18.78 -8.40 -33.16
C ASN A 461 19.42 -7.98 -31.83
N GLU A 462 19.36 -6.70 -31.47
CA GLU A 462 20.01 -6.18 -30.26
C GLU A 462 19.13 -6.30 -29.00
N GLN A 463 17.83 -6.05 -29.12
CA GLN A 463 16.93 -5.86 -27.98
C GLN A 463 15.90 -6.98 -27.83
N MET A 464 15.55 -7.69 -28.91
CA MET A 464 14.50 -8.72 -28.90
C MET A 464 15.05 -10.15 -29.06
N GLN A 465 16.37 -10.32 -29.02
CA GLN A 465 17.03 -11.59 -29.31
C GLN A 465 16.53 -12.75 -28.44
N GLU A 466 16.34 -12.51 -27.13
CA GLU A 466 15.94 -13.56 -26.19
C GLU A 466 14.49 -14.01 -26.41
N GLN A 467 13.58 -13.06 -26.67
CA GLN A 467 12.18 -13.30 -27.01
C GLN A 467 12.10 -14.09 -28.32
N MET A 468 12.87 -13.69 -29.33
CA MET A 468 12.93 -14.43 -30.59
C MET A 468 13.52 -15.84 -30.42
N THR A 469 14.48 -16.00 -29.53
CA THR A 469 15.08 -17.31 -29.22
C THR A 469 14.05 -18.28 -28.62
N ILE A 470 13.08 -17.79 -27.83
CA ILE A 470 11.98 -18.63 -27.32
C ILE A 470 11.16 -19.22 -28.47
N VAL A 471 10.74 -18.38 -29.41
CA VAL A 471 9.95 -18.79 -30.58
C VAL A 471 10.75 -19.77 -31.45
N PHE A 472 12.05 -19.50 -31.63
CA PHE A 472 12.91 -20.36 -32.43
C PHE A 472 13.11 -21.74 -31.81
N ARG A 473 13.32 -21.84 -30.49
CA ARG A 473 13.45 -23.11 -29.77
C ARG A 473 12.21 -24.00 -29.91
N LEU A 474 11.01 -23.40 -29.84
CA LEU A 474 9.75 -24.10 -30.10
C LEU A 474 9.73 -24.73 -31.50
N LYS A 475 10.17 -23.98 -32.52
CA LYS A 475 10.25 -24.48 -33.89
C LYS A 475 11.33 -25.57 -34.04
N GLU A 476 12.49 -25.42 -33.43
CA GLU A 476 13.58 -26.42 -33.49
C GLU A 476 13.19 -27.76 -32.85
N GLN A 477 12.25 -27.75 -31.91
CA GLN A 477 11.65 -28.96 -31.33
C GLN A 477 10.65 -29.67 -32.26
N GLY A 478 10.38 -29.11 -33.44
CA GLY A 478 9.53 -29.70 -34.47
C GLY A 478 8.07 -29.24 -34.43
N HIS A 479 7.72 -28.29 -33.57
CA HIS A 479 6.38 -27.70 -33.56
C HIS A 479 6.18 -26.74 -34.74
N ARG A 480 4.97 -26.70 -35.32
CA ARG A 480 4.55 -25.63 -36.23
C ARG A 480 4.24 -24.39 -35.38
N VAL A 481 5.04 -23.33 -35.51
CA VAL A 481 4.86 -22.11 -34.71
C VAL A 481 4.26 -21.01 -35.57
N VAL A 482 3.16 -20.43 -35.09
CA VAL A 482 2.47 -19.30 -35.72
C VAL A 482 2.50 -18.11 -34.76
N VAL A 483 3.22 -17.07 -35.16
CA VAL A 483 3.28 -15.80 -34.42
C VAL A 483 2.10 -14.94 -34.84
N ILE A 484 1.36 -14.36 -33.90
CA ILE A 484 0.14 -13.59 -34.15
C ILE A 484 0.39 -12.12 -33.77
N SER A 485 0.06 -11.18 -34.66
CA SER A 485 0.15 -9.74 -34.37
C SER A 485 -0.82 -9.30 -33.27
N ASP A 486 -0.47 -8.23 -32.54
CA ASP A 486 -1.42 -7.52 -31.69
C ASP A 486 -2.57 -6.92 -32.54
N THR A 487 -3.55 -6.34 -31.85
CA THR A 487 -4.81 -5.85 -32.45
C THR A 487 -4.61 -4.54 -33.24
N PRO A 488 -5.53 -4.20 -34.16
CA PRO A 488 -5.42 -2.97 -34.95
C PRO A 488 -5.99 -1.72 -34.24
N PHE A 489 -6.47 -1.84 -33.00
CA PHE A 489 -7.31 -0.81 -32.39
C PHE A 489 -6.60 0.53 -32.16
N VAL A 490 -5.26 0.55 -32.15
CA VAL A 490 -4.45 1.77 -32.13
C VAL A 490 -4.83 2.79 -33.22
N GLU A 491 -5.36 2.35 -34.36
CA GLU A 491 -5.74 3.20 -35.49
C GLU A 491 -7.09 3.93 -35.31
N TYR A 492 -7.96 3.43 -34.42
CA TYR A 492 -9.37 3.82 -34.39
C TYR A 492 -9.74 4.80 -33.28
N PHE A 493 -8.83 5.09 -32.35
CA PHE A 493 -9.04 6.05 -31.26
C PHE A 493 -8.22 7.33 -31.46
N GLU A 494 -8.83 8.49 -31.16
CA GLU A 494 -8.20 9.80 -31.37
C GLU A 494 -6.94 9.96 -30.50
N GLU A 495 -6.97 9.42 -29.29
CA GLU A 495 -5.83 9.41 -28.36
C GLU A 495 -4.64 8.56 -28.83
N SER A 496 -4.84 7.59 -29.71
CA SER A 496 -3.81 6.59 -30.08
C SER A 496 -3.39 6.63 -31.55
N LYS A 497 -4.21 7.18 -32.45
CA LYS A 497 -3.99 7.13 -33.91
C LYS A 497 -2.64 7.70 -34.39
N SER A 498 -2.02 8.58 -33.62
CA SER A 498 -0.70 9.13 -33.93
C SER A 498 0.42 8.08 -33.82
N MET A 499 0.21 7.03 -33.01
CA MET A 499 1.14 5.93 -32.82
C MET A 499 0.97 4.81 -33.85
N ALA A 500 -0.19 4.73 -34.52
CA ALA A 500 -0.52 3.67 -35.45
C ALA A 500 0.55 3.40 -36.52
N PRO A 501 1.14 4.41 -37.20
CA PRO A 501 2.17 4.16 -38.20
C PRO A 501 3.40 3.41 -37.63
N PHE A 502 3.77 3.69 -36.37
CA PHE A 502 4.89 3.03 -35.71
C PHE A 502 4.54 1.60 -35.30
N VAL A 503 3.33 1.39 -34.77
CA VAL A 503 2.87 0.07 -34.35
C VAL A 503 2.73 -0.87 -35.55
N LEU A 504 2.12 -0.41 -36.65
CA LEU A 504 1.95 -1.21 -37.85
C LEU A 504 3.29 -1.50 -38.54
N ALA A 505 4.16 -0.49 -38.67
CA ALA A 505 5.49 -0.71 -39.25
C ALA A 505 6.33 -1.70 -38.43
N TYR A 506 6.19 -1.69 -37.09
CA TYR A 506 6.83 -2.69 -36.22
C TYR A 506 6.29 -4.10 -36.51
N MET A 507 4.98 -4.26 -36.65
CA MET A 507 4.37 -5.56 -37.00
C MET A 507 4.80 -6.04 -38.40
N ASP A 508 4.80 -5.15 -39.39
CA ASP A 508 5.25 -5.45 -40.76
C ASP A 508 6.72 -5.88 -40.78
N ALA A 509 7.58 -5.19 -40.03
CA ALA A 509 8.99 -5.55 -39.90
C ALA A 509 9.18 -6.91 -39.21
N MET A 510 8.39 -7.18 -38.16
CA MET A 510 8.43 -8.46 -37.45
C MET A 510 7.94 -9.62 -38.33
N GLU A 511 6.89 -9.41 -39.13
CA GLU A 511 6.43 -10.36 -40.15
C GLU A 511 7.56 -10.69 -41.14
N TYR A 512 8.23 -9.66 -41.66
CA TYR A 512 9.36 -9.84 -42.57
C TYR A 512 10.47 -10.71 -41.94
N VAL A 513 10.86 -10.42 -40.69
CA VAL A 513 11.91 -11.18 -40.01
C VAL A 513 11.50 -12.64 -39.78
N TRP A 514 10.25 -12.89 -39.39
CA TRP A 514 9.77 -14.25 -39.20
C TRP A 514 9.69 -15.04 -40.50
N ASP A 515 9.27 -14.43 -41.60
CA ASP A 515 9.31 -15.03 -42.94
C ASP A 515 10.74 -15.46 -43.33
N GLN A 516 11.73 -14.59 -43.10
CA GLN A 516 13.13 -14.93 -43.35
C GLN A 516 13.65 -16.07 -42.46
N MET A 517 13.09 -16.22 -41.25
CA MET A 517 13.40 -17.32 -40.32
C MET A 517 12.52 -18.57 -40.54
N GLY A 518 11.62 -18.53 -41.53
CA GLY A 518 10.65 -19.58 -41.86
C GLY A 518 9.65 -19.89 -40.74
N VAL A 519 9.36 -18.93 -39.87
CA VAL A 519 8.31 -19.04 -38.84
C VAL A 519 7.04 -18.42 -39.42
N GLU A 520 5.90 -19.08 -39.26
CA GLU A 520 4.64 -18.55 -39.79
C GLU A 520 4.21 -17.32 -39.00
N PHE A 521 3.70 -16.31 -39.70
CA PHE A 521 3.17 -15.09 -39.11
C PHE A 521 1.73 -14.86 -39.56
N LEU A 522 0.82 -14.73 -38.61
CA LEU A 522 -0.56 -14.33 -38.85
C LEU A 522 -0.70 -12.84 -38.52
N HIS A 523 -0.73 -12.02 -39.57
CA HIS A 523 -0.94 -10.58 -39.43
C HIS A 523 -2.41 -10.24 -39.17
N ALA A 524 -2.89 -10.58 -37.97
CA ALA A 524 -4.28 -10.42 -37.55
C ALA A 524 -4.80 -8.99 -37.68
N ALA A 525 -3.98 -7.97 -37.37
CA ALA A 525 -4.35 -6.56 -37.51
C ALA A 525 -4.67 -6.19 -38.98
N ARG A 526 -3.77 -6.51 -39.92
CA ARG A 526 -3.95 -6.26 -41.35
C ARG A 526 -5.19 -6.98 -41.88
N HIS A 527 -5.31 -8.28 -41.60
CA HIS A 527 -6.46 -9.07 -42.02
C HIS A 527 -7.78 -8.54 -41.46
N PHE A 528 -7.79 -8.10 -40.20
CA PHE A 528 -8.97 -7.49 -39.58
C PHE A 528 -9.37 -6.20 -40.31
N ASN A 529 -8.41 -5.30 -40.55
CA ASN A 529 -8.65 -4.02 -41.23
C ASN A 529 -9.13 -4.20 -42.68
N GLU A 530 -8.70 -5.27 -43.35
CA GLU A 530 -9.14 -5.59 -44.72
C GLU A 530 -10.53 -6.23 -44.78
N THR A 531 -10.95 -6.93 -43.72
CA THR A 531 -12.17 -7.76 -43.73
C THR A 531 -13.35 -7.18 -42.95
N ILE A 532 -13.11 -6.32 -41.95
CA ILE A 532 -14.15 -5.81 -41.05
C ILE A 532 -14.53 -4.37 -41.41
N THR A 533 -15.82 -4.17 -41.69
CA THR A 533 -16.37 -2.86 -42.09
C THR A 533 -16.70 -1.93 -40.92
N ASP A 534 -16.90 -2.47 -39.73
CA ASP A 534 -17.14 -1.71 -38.49
C ASP A 534 -16.18 -2.15 -37.38
N PRO A 535 -14.92 -1.66 -37.39
CA PRO A 535 -13.88 -2.04 -36.45
C PRO A 535 -14.26 -1.78 -34.98
N LEU A 536 -14.90 -0.64 -34.69
CA LEU A 536 -15.18 -0.23 -33.31
C LEU A 536 -16.16 -1.15 -32.58
N ALA A 537 -17.01 -1.90 -33.32
CA ALA A 537 -17.87 -2.93 -32.73
C ALA A 537 -17.11 -4.11 -32.11
N TYR A 538 -15.81 -4.23 -32.41
CA TYR A 538 -14.92 -5.27 -31.90
C TYR A 538 -13.90 -4.74 -30.89
N ALA A 539 -13.87 -3.43 -30.65
CA ALA A 539 -12.96 -2.81 -29.70
C ALA A 539 -13.31 -3.21 -28.25
N SER A 540 -12.35 -3.05 -27.34
CA SER A 540 -12.59 -3.23 -25.90
C SER A 540 -13.64 -2.21 -25.42
N GLU A 541 -14.63 -2.67 -24.64
CA GLU A 541 -15.60 -1.77 -23.97
C GLU A 541 -14.98 -1.10 -22.74
N LEU A 542 -13.76 -1.49 -22.36
CA LEU A 542 -13.07 -0.96 -21.19
C LEU A 542 -12.64 0.49 -21.45
N VAL A 543 -13.14 1.38 -20.60
CA VAL A 543 -12.69 2.77 -20.50
C VAL A 543 -12.07 2.94 -19.12
N TYR A 544 -10.82 3.38 -19.09
CA TYR A 544 -10.10 3.58 -17.85
C TYR A 544 -10.65 4.78 -17.07
N ALA A 545 -10.34 4.86 -15.78
CA ALA A 545 -10.88 5.89 -14.88
C ALA A 545 -10.50 7.34 -15.28
N ASP A 546 -9.48 7.51 -16.12
CA ASP A 546 -9.04 8.79 -16.68
C ASP A 546 -9.78 9.16 -18.00
N GLY A 547 -10.69 8.30 -18.46
CA GLY A 547 -11.49 8.49 -19.66
C GLY A 547 -10.86 7.96 -20.95
N GLN A 548 -9.66 7.38 -20.90
CA GLN A 548 -9.02 6.77 -22.08
C GLN A 548 -9.59 5.39 -22.39
N HIS A 549 -9.72 5.07 -23.67
CA HIS A 549 -10.16 3.75 -24.12
C HIS A 549 -9.00 2.74 -24.05
N ASP A 550 -9.33 1.47 -23.78
CA ASP A 550 -8.40 0.36 -24.02
C ASP A 550 -8.30 0.06 -25.52
N TRP A 551 -7.39 0.78 -26.18
CA TRP A 551 -7.10 0.61 -27.61
C TRP A 551 -6.01 -0.43 -27.89
N PHE A 552 -5.52 -1.12 -26.86
CA PHE A 552 -4.52 -2.18 -27.01
C PHE A 552 -5.18 -3.54 -27.24
N HIS A 553 -6.30 -3.80 -26.56
CA HIS A 553 -7.05 -5.03 -26.71
C HIS A 553 -8.32 -4.85 -27.55
N GLY A 554 -8.77 -5.96 -28.15
CA GLY A 554 -10.15 -6.09 -28.60
C GLY A 554 -11.09 -6.48 -27.48
N GLY A 555 -12.38 -6.32 -27.74
CA GLY A 555 -13.43 -6.94 -26.94
C GLY A 555 -13.59 -8.43 -27.28
N ALA A 556 -14.50 -9.11 -26.60
CA ALA A 556 -14.82 -10.51 -26.87
C ALA A 556 -15.13 -10.81 -28.37
N PRO A 557 -15.87 -9.95 -29.10
CA PRO A 557 -16.13 -10.18 -30.53
C PRO A 557 -14.86 -10.29 -31.38
N TYR A 558 -13.80 -9.55 -31.03
CA TYR A 558 -12.52 -9.60 -31.74
C TYR A 558 -11.85 -10.96 -31.58
N TYR A 559 -11.74 -11.44 -30.34
CA TYR A 559 -11.10 -12.73 -30.09
C TYR A 559 -11.93 -13.91 -30.61
N ASP A 560 -13.26 -13.83 -30.57
CA ASP A 560 -14.14 -14.82 -31.21
C ASP A 560 -13.96 -14.85 -32.73
N TRP A 561 -13.82 -13.68 -33.37
CA TRP A 561 -13.50 -13.59 -34.79
C TRP A 561 -12.11 -14.18 -35.08
N LEU A 562 -11.09 -13.80 -34.32
CA LEU A 562 -9.71 -14.26 -34.51
C LEU A 562 -9.60 -15.78 -34.34
N ALA A 563 -10.25 -16.34 -33.31
CA ALA A 563 -10.29 -17.77 -33.08
C ALA A 563 -10.92 -18.54 -34.26
N ARG A 564 -11.98 -17.99 -34.89
CA ARG A 564 -12.57 -18.59 -36.11
C ARG A 564 -11.65 -18.51 -37.32
N GLN A 565 -10.92 -17.40 -37.49
CA GLN A 565 -9.93 -17.29 -38.56
C GLN A 565 -8.81 -18.31 -38.37
N ILE A 566 -8.31 -18.46 -37.15
CA ILE A 566 -7.27 -19.44 -36.83
C ILE A 566 -7.77 -20.87 -37.03
N ASN A 567 -8.97 -21.21 -36.55
CA ASN A 567 -9.56 -22.54 -36.77
C ASN A 567 -9.79 -22.90 -38.25
N ALA A 568 -9.84 -21.91 -39.16
CA ALA A 568 -9.91 -22.17 -40.60
C ALA A 568 -8.53 -22.41 -41.22
N LEU A 569 -7.44 -22.06 -40.52
CA LEU A 569 -6.04 -22.20 -40.93
C LEU A 569 -5.34 -23.42 -40.29
N LEU A 570 -5.91 -23.93 -39.19
CA LEU A 570 -5.57 -25.20 -38.55
C LEU A 570 -6.28 -26.35 -39.27
#